data_AF-R6Q3N6-F1
#
_entry.id   AF-R6Q3N6-F1
#
_cell.length_a   1.000
_cell.length_b   1.000
_cell.length_c   1.000
_cell.angle_alpha   90.00
_cell.angle_beta   90.00
_cell.angle_gamma   90.00
#
_symmetry.space_group_name_H-M   'P 1'
#
loop_
_entity.id
_entity.type
_entity.pdbx_description
1 polymer ?
#
loop_
_entity_poly.entity_id
_entity_poly.type
_entity_poly.pdbx_seq_one_letter_code
_entity_poly.pdbx_strand_id
1 'polypeptide(L)'
;MNDLELIETKQVEKHLRAMEETVEKRIKTREELLKNNEDVREKTIIHTGRILHIDGDKKYSEKSNIYYKKVGLNAIVKNIPERKQPVFVGSLVRKYRPEILVITGHDGMIKKGKNFTDIYNYRNSSYFIKAVEEARKNNMRDDLVIFAGACQSYYEGIMMAGANFASSPARILIDFMDPIIVAEKIAVTDEKRFVTIKDIENELRDGQRGVSGTGGNGKKKLLTI
;
A
#
# COMPACT_ATOMS: atom_id res chain seq x y z
N MET A 1 -3.93 -3.59 -27.05
CA MET A 1 -2.99 -4.73 -27.13
C MET A 1 -2.66 -5.08 -25.70
N ASN A 2 -3.22 -6.18 -25.20
CA ASN A 2 -3.18 -6.57 -23.79
C ASN A 2 -1.73 -6.75 -23.33
N ASP A 3 -1.26 -5.95 -22.35
CA ASP A 3 -0.06 -6.26 -21.56
C ASP A 3 -0.33 -7.38 -20.54
N LEU A 4 -1.26 -8.29 -20.84
CA LEU A 4 -1.23 -9.64 -20.28
C LEU A 4 -0.07 -10.37 -20.96
N GLU A 5 1.16 -9.95 -20.65
CA GLU A 5 2.24 -10.91 -20.67
C GLU A 5 1.78 -12.06 -19.78
N LEU A 6 1.69 -13.25 -20.36
CA LEU A 6 1.56 -14.49 -19.62
C LEU A 6 2.67 -14.48 -18.57
N ILE A 7 2.34 -14.08 -17.33
CA ILE A 7 3.17 -14.43 -16.19
C ILE A 7 3.15 -15.96 -16.19
N GLU A 8 4.28 -16.56 -16.55
CA GLU A 8 4.41 -18.01 -16.59
C GLU A 8 3.89 -18.60 -15.28
N THR A 9 3.16 -19.71 -15.34
CA THR A 9 2.53 -20.36 -14.17
C THR A 9 3.53 -20.57 -13.03
N LYS A 10 4.80 -20.84 -13.36
CA LYS A 10 5.92 -20.96 -12.41
C LYS A 10 6.21 -19.67 -11.63
N GLN A 11 6.11 -18.51 -12.28
CA GLN A 11 6.33 -17.22 -11.63
C GLN A 11 5.16 -16.88 -10.70
N VAL A 12 3.92 -17.21 -11.08
CA VAL A 12 2.75 -17.08 -10.21
C VAL A 12 2.89 -17.93 -8.95
N GLU A 13 3.30 -19.20 -9.09
CA GLU A 13 3.55 -20.10 -7.95
C GLU A 13 4.64 -19.58 -7.02
N LYS A 14 5.75 -19.07 -7.57
CA LYS A 14 6.83 -18.48 -6.77
C LYS A 14 6.34 -17.30 -5.93
N HIS A 15 5.55 -16.40 -6.53
CA HIS A 15 4.97 -15.26 -5.80
C HIS A 15 3.99 -15.71 -4.71
N LEU A 16 3.20 -16.77 -4.94
CA LEU A 16 2.30 -17.31 -3.94
C LEU A 16 3.06 -17.92 -2.76
N ARG A 17 4.10 -18.72 -3.01
CA ARG A 17 4.94 -19.30 -1.95
C ARG A 17 5.63 -18.22 -1.11
N ALA A 18 6.22 -17.21 -1.75
CA ALA A 18 6.84 -16.09 -1.04
C ALA A 18 5.84 -15.33 -0.15
N MET A 19 4.60 -15.14 -0.64
CA MET A 19 3.53 -14.55 0.15
C MET A 19 3.15 -15.43 1.35
N GLU A 20 3.03 -16.74 1.16
CA GLU A 20 2.73 -17.70 2.24
C GLU A 20 3.81 -17.71 3.33
N GLU A 21 5.08 -17.79 2.94
CA GLU A 21 6.21 -17.71 3.87
C GLU A 21 6.21 -16.37 4.65
N THR A 22 5.88 -15.27 3.97
CA THR A 22 5.78 -13.96 4.61
C THR A 22 4.65 -13.94 5.64
N VAL A 23 3.47 -14.45 5.28
CA VAL A 23 2.32 -14.54 6.19
C VAL A 23 2.67 -15.39 7.41
N GLU A 24 3.28 -16.55 7.22
CA GLU A 24 3.64 -17.46 8.30
C GLU A 24 4.63 -16.81 9.28
N LYS A 25 5.65 -16.13 8.75
CA LYS A 25 6.59 -15.32 9.56
C LYS A 25 5.85 -14.25 10.37
N ARG A 26 4.90 -13.52 9.75
CA ARG A 26 4.12 -12.47 10.44
C ARG A 26 3.25 -13.03 11.57
N ILE A 27 2.61 -14.17 11.35
CA ILE A 27 1.78 -14.83 12.36
C ILE A 27 2.65 -15.23 13.54
N LYS A 28 3.76 -15.93 13.28
CA LYS A 28 4.69 -16.39 14.32
C LYS A 28 5.24 -15.23 15.16
N THR A 29 5.72 -14.15 14.52
CA THR A 29 6.21 -12.97 15.24
C THR A 29 5.13 -12.33 16.11
N ARG A 30 3.87 -12.24 15.63
CA ARG A 30 2.77 -11.71 16.45
C ARG A 30 2.46 -12.62 17.64
N GLU A 31 2.44 -13.93 17.45
CA GLU A 31 2.23 -14.89 18.55
C GLU A 31 3.31 -14.80 19.62
N GLU A 32 4.58 -14.67 19.23
CA GLU A 32 5.71 -14.48 20.14
C GLU A 32 5.59 -13.16 20.93
N LEU A 33 5.26 -12.05 20.24
CA LEU A 33 5.03 -10.75 20.89
C LEU A 33 3.86 -10.79 21.89
N LEU A 34 2.82 -11.59 21.60
CA LEU A 34 1.67 -11.77 22.47
C LEU A 34 1.93 -12.73 23.65
N LYS A 35 2.90 -13.65 23.53
CA LYS A 35 3.32 -14.53 24.63
C LYS A 35 4.20 -13.79 25.64
N ASN A 36 5.04 -12.87 25.18
CA ASN A 36 5.97 -12.13 26.06
C ASN A 36 5.30 -10.98 26.85
N ASN A 37 4.01 -10.73 26.66
CA ASN A 37 3.24 -9.66 27.31
C ASN A 37 2.00 -10.22 28.03
N GLU A 38 2.17 -11.22 28.91
CA GLU A 38 1.05 -11.89 29.59
C GLU A 38 0.14 -10.93 30.37
N ASP A 39 0.69 -9.90 31.02
CA ASP A 39 -0.07 -8.89 31.78
C ASP A 39 -0.98 -8.00 30.90
N VAL A 40 -0.69 -7.90 29.60
CA VAL A 40 -1.47 -7.05 28.66
C VAL A 40 -2.76 -7.76 28.21
N ARG A 41 -2.83 -9.10 28.33
CA ARG A 41 -3.88 -9.94 27.72
C ARG A 41 -5.28 -9.78 28.31
N GLU A 42 -5.40 -9.54 29.61
CA GLU A 42 -6.73 -9.53 30.24
C GLU A 42 -7.48 -8.20 30.10
N LYS A 43 -6.79 -7.11 29.76
CA LYS A 43 -7.38 -5.76 29.78
C LYS A 43 -7.11 -4.91 28.54
N THR A 44 -6.51 -5.43 27.46
CA THR A 44 -6.12 -4.56 26.32
C THR A 44 -6.73 -5.00 25.00
N ILE A 45 -7.53 -4.14 24.37
CA ILE A 45 -7.97 -4.29 22.98
C ILE A 45 -6.93 -3.65 22.06
N ILE A 46 -6.41 -4.42 21.11
CA ILE A 46 -5.51 -3.92 20.06
C ILE A 46 -6.33 -3.50 18.85
N HIS A 47 -6.30 -2.22 18.49
CA HIS A 47 -6.86 -1.71 17.24
C HIS A 47 -5.74 -1.48 16.23
N THR A 48 -5.82 -2.11 15.06
CA THR A 48 -4.92 -1.83 13.93
C THR A 48 -5.59 -0.84 12.97
N GLY A 49 -4.76 -0.09 12.23
CA GLY A 49 -5.25 0.94 11.31
C GLY A 49 -6.20 0.38 10.24
N ARG A 50 -7.25 1.13 9.94
CA ARG A 50 -8.23 0.77 8.90
C ARG A 50 -7.66 1.06 7.51
N ILE A 51 -7.54 0.01 6.69
CA ILE A 51 -6.99 0.07 5.34
C ILE A 51 -8.12 0.09 4.30
N LEU A 52 -8.09 1.05 3.39
CA LEU A 52 -8.80 0.97 2.11
C LEU A 52 -7.76 0.75 1.00
N HIS A 53 -7.83 -0.38 0.32
CA HIS A 53 -6.94 -0.71 -0.80
C HIS A 53 -7.74 -0.69 -2.10
N ILE A 54 -7.35 0.15 -3.03
CA ILE A 54 -7.91 0.24 -4.38
C ILE A 54 -6.83 -0.20 -5.38
N ASP A 55 -7.12 -1.25 -6.14
CA ASP A 55 -6.19 -1.83 -7.11
C ASP A 55 -6.86 -1.98 -8.48
N GLY A 56 -6.17 -1.58 -9.55
CA GLY A 56 -6.59 -1.77 -10.94
C GLY A 56 -6.56 -3.23 -11.41
N ASP A 57 -5.65 -4.05 -10.86
CA ASP A 57 -5.48 -5.45 -11.20
C ASP A 57 -6.34 -6.35 -10.30
N LYS A 58 -7.17 -7.18 -10.93
CA LYS A 58 -8.08 -8.09 -10.21
C LYS A 58 -7.31 -9.13 -9.38
N LYS A 59 -6.29 -9.76 -9.94
CA LYS A 59 -5.50 -10.81 -9.26
C LYS A 59 -4.72 -10.23 -8.08
N TYR A 60 -4.13 -9.04 -8.23
CA TYR A 60 -3.40 -8.40 -7.12
C TYR A 60 -4.35 -7.88 -6.03
N SER A 61 -5.54 -7.41 -6.40
CA SER A 61 -6.58 -7.07 -5.41
C SER A 61 -7.02 -8.29 -4.58
N GLU A 62 -7.18 -9.46 -5.22
CA GLU A 62 -7.54 -10.71 -4.54
C GLU A 62 -6.43 -11.16 -3.59
N LYS A 63 -5.17 -11.12 -4.03
CA LYS A 63 -3.99 -11.44 -3.20
C LYS A 63 -3.86 -10.51 -2.00
N SER A 64 -4.02 -9.20 -2.21
CA SER A 64 -3.99 -8.20 -1.13
C SER A 64 -5.05 -8.49 -0.07
N ASN A 65 -6.27 -8.81 -0.50
CA ASN A 65 -7.36 -9.15 0.40
C ASN A 65 -7.09 -10.44 1.19
N ILE A 66 -6.57 -11.48 0.54
CA ILE A 66 -6.16 -12.73 1.20
C ILE A 66 -5.06 -12.45 2.23
N TYR A 67 -4.05 -11.68 1.86
CA TYR A 67 -2.94 -11.33 2.76
C TYR A 67 -3.45 -10.63 4.01
N TYR A 68 -4.14 -9.49 3.86
CA TYR A 68 -4.64 -8.71 5.00
C TYR A 68 -5.51 -9.55 5.93
N LYS A 69 -6.38 -10.41 5.37
CA LYS A 69 -7.21 -11.33 6.16
C LYS A 69 -6.38 -12.34 6.93
N LYS A 70 -5.40 -12.99 6.30
CA LYS A 70 -4.53 -13.98 6.95
C LYS A 70 -3.70 -13.37 8.08
N VAL A 71 -3.27 -12.11 7.94
CA VAL A 71 -2.48 -11.41 8.97
C VAL A 71 -3.34 -10.64 10.00
N GLY A 72 -4.67 -10.73 9.92
CA GLY A 72 -5.60 -10.15 10.90
C GLY A 72 -5.74 -8.63 10.82
N LEU A 73 -5.53 -8.02 9.65
CA LEU A 73 -5.66 -6.58 9.45
C LEU A 73 -7.07 -6.16 9.02
N ASN A 74 -7.52 -5.00 9.49
CA ASN A 74 -8.80 -4.40 9.13
C ASN A 74 -8.70 -3.71 7.77
N ALA A 75 -8.94 -4.47 6.69
CA ALA A 75 -8.82 -3.97 5.33
C ALA A 75 -10.09 -4.17 4.49
N ILE A 76 -10.39 -3.17 3.66
CA ILE A 76 -11.38 -3.24 2.59
C ILE A 76 -10.63 -3.11 1.27
N VAL A 77 -10.72 -4.14 0.43
CA VAL A 77 -10.09 -4.13 -0.91
C VAL A 77 -11.14 -3.95 -1.99
N LYS A 78 -10.87 -3.07 -2.97
CA LYS A 78 -11.72 -2.78 -4.13
C LYS A 78 -10.92 -2.90 -5.42
N ASN A 79 -11.38 -3.73 -6.35
CA ASN A 79 -10.85 -3.75 -7.69
C ASN A 79 -11.53 -2.65 -8.54
N ILE A 80 -10.79 -1.59 -8.85
CA ILE A 80 -11.28 -0.44 -9.63
C ILE A 80 -10.20 -0.07 -10.65
N PRO A 81 -10.49 -0.13 -11.96
CA PRO A 81 -9.54 0.28 -13.00
C PRO A 81 -9.02 1.69 -12.77
N GLU A 82 -7.74 1.94 -13.06
CA GLU A 82 -6.99 3.16 -12.76
C GLU A 82 -7.76 4.41 -13.21
N ARG A 83 -8.26 4.40 -14.45
CA ARG A 83 -9.05 5.50 -15.02
C ARG A 83 -10.31 5.87 -14.24
N LYS A 84 -10.86 4.94 -13.45
CA LYS A 84 -12.06 5.14 -12.62
C LYS A 84 -11.72 5.48 -11.18
N GLN A 85 -10.50 5.24 -10.71
CA GLN A 85 -10.13 5.47 -9.31
C GLN A 85 -10.37 6.93 -8.85
N PRO A 86 -10.04 7.98 -9.63
CA PRO A 86 -10.33 9.36 -9.24
C PRO A 86 -11.82 9.63 -8.97
N VAL A 87 -12.71 8.96 -9.71
CA VAL A 87 -14.16 9.16 -9.60
C VAL A 87 -14.71 8.54 -8.32
N PHE A 88 -14.21 7.35 -7.94
CA PHE A 88 -14.76 6.60 -6.82
C PHE A 88 -14.07 6.90 -5.48
N VAL A 89 -12.78 7.21 -5.48
CA VAL A 89 -11.96 7.28 -4.26
C VAL A 89 -12.54 8.23 -3.22
N GLY A 90 -13.01 9.43 -3.62
CA GLY A 90 -13.60 10.39 -2.67
C GLY A 90 -14.81 9.82 -1.93
N SER A 91 -15.72 9.15 -2.65
CA SER A 91 -16.89 8.50 -2.03
C SER A 91 -16.51 7.36 -1.08
N LEU A 92 -15.48 6.57 -1.43
CA LEU A 92 -15.03 5.44 -0.63
C LEU A 92 -14.32 5.90 0.64
N VAL A 93 -13.51 6.96 0.53
CA VAL A 93 -12.85 7.61 1.67
C VAL A 93 -13.89 8.15 2.64
N ARG A 94 -14.93 8.86 2.18
CA ARG A 94 -16.02 9.32 3.06
C ARG A 94 -16.79 8.18 3.71
N LYS A 95 -17.10 7.12 2.94
CA LYS A 95 -17.89 5.98 3.41
C LYS A 95 -17.15 5.15 4.45
N TYR A 96 -15.90 4.79 4.18
CA TYR A 96 -15.15 3.85 5.01
C TYR A 96 -14.26 4.54 6.05
N ARG A 97 -14.00 5.84 5.88
CA ARG A 97 -13.15 6.66 6.74
C ARG A 97 -11.82 5.96 7.05
N PRO A 98 -11.07 5.49 6.03
CA PRO A 98 -9.84 4.76 6.27
C PRO A 98 -8.80 5.64 6.97
N GLU A 99 -7.84 4.99 7.62
CA GLU A 99 -6.65 5.64 8.17
C GLU A 99 -5.44 5.44 7.25
N ILE A 100 -5.51 4.43 6.39
CA ILE A 100 -4.51 4.09 5.39
C ILE A 100 -5.23 3.87 4.06
N LEU A 101 -4.79 4.55 3.01
CA LEU A 101 -5.29 4.40 1.66
C LEU A 101 -4.17 3.92 0.75
N VAL A 102 -4.40 2.81 0.04
CA VAL A 102 -3.50 2.30 -1.00
C VAL A 102 -4.19 2.47 -2.35
N ILE A 103 -3.53 3.16 -3.29
CA ILE A 103 -4.00 3.39 -4.66
C ILE A 103 -2.96 2.80 -5.62
N THR A 104 -3.27 1.66 -6.22
CA THR A 104 -2.33 0.95 -7.10
C THR A 104 -3.06 0.37 -8.33
N GLY A 105 -2.32 -0.34 -9.17
CA GLY A 105 -2.78 -0.95 -10.41
C GLY A 105 -1.59 -1.17 -11.34
N HIS A 106 -1.77 -0.86 -12.62
CA HIS A 106 -0.71 -0.89 -13.61
C HIS A 106 -0.23 0.51 -13.94
N ASP A 107 1.06 0.63 -14.22
CA ASP A 107 1.65 1.82 -14.82
C ASP A 107 2.92 1.43 -15.56
N GLY A 108 3.50 2.40 -16.24
CA GLY A 108 4.72 2.18 -16.99
C GLY A 108 5.10 3.41 -17.78
N MET A 109 6.40 3.56 -17.97
CA MET A 109 6.93 4.57 -18.87
C MET A 109 6.67 4.17 -20.32
N ILE A 110 6.18 5.10 -21.12
CA ILE A 110 5.98 4.94 -22.56
C ILE A 110 7.34 5.02 -23.28
N LYS A 111 8.13 6.06 -22.99
CA LYS A 111 9.51 6.24 -23.46
C LYS A 111 10.48 5.97 -22.31
N LYS A 112 11.02 4.75 -22.28
CA LYS A 112 11.93 4.29 -21.22
C LYS A 112 13.20 5.15 -21.13
N GLY A 113 13.60 5.50 -19.90
CA GLY A 113 14.90 6.14 -19.60
C GLY A 113 15.05 7.62 -19.95
N LYS A 114 13.97 8.30 -20.39
CA LYS A 114 13.98 9.74 -20.72
C LYS A 114 12.69 10.41 -20.24
N ASN A 115 12.69 11.73 -20.16
CA ASN A 115 11.50 12.56 -19.86
C ASN A 115 10.75 12.12 -18.59
N PHE A 116 11.47 12.02 -17.47
CA PHE A 116 10.90 11.56 -16.19
C PHE A 116 9.92 12.55 -15.54
N THR A 117 9.91 13.80 -15.99
CA THR A 117 9.02 14.86 -15.48
C THR A 117 7.82 15.10 -16.39
N ASP A 118 7.71 14.38 -17.50
CA ASP A 118 6.61 14.50 -18.43
C ASP A 118 5.49 13.52 -18.04
N ILE A 119 4.38 14.05 -17.51
CA ILE A 119 3.22 13.24 -17.09
C ILE A 119 2.66 12.38 -18.25
N TYR A 120 2.78 12.84 -19.50
CA TYR A 120 2.29 12.11 -20.67
C TYR A 120 3.19 10.94 -21.05
N ASN A 121 4.37 10.84 -20.43
CA ASN A 121 5.26 9.69 -20.59
C ASN A 121 4.87 8.50 -19.70
N TYR A 122 3.80 8.60 -18.92
CA TYR A 122 3.33 7.57 -18.02
C TYR A 122 1.91 7.13 -18.38
N ARG A 123 1.69 5.81 -18.42
CA ARG A 123 0.40 5.25 -18.85
C ARG A 123 -0.75 5.64 -17.94
N ASN A 124 -0.55 5.57 -16.62
CA ASN A 124 -1.62 5.73 -15.63
C ASN A 124 -1.28 6.66 -14.46
N SER A 125 -0.05 7.17 -14.33
CA SER A 125 0.33 8.10 -13.25
C SER A 125 -0.61 9.30 -13.10
N SER A 126 -1.19 9.80 -14.20
CA SER A 126 -2.14 10.91 -14.16
C SER A 126 -3.43 10.57 -13.41
N TYR A 127 -3.85 9.30 -13.43
CA TYR A 127 -4.99 8.84 -12.64
C TYR A 127 -4.63 8.69 -11.17
N PHE A 128 -3.43 8.20 -10.84
CA PHE A 128 -3.00 8.10 -9.45
C PHE A 128 -2.89 9.48 -8.80
N ILE A 129 -2.29 10.46 -9.48
CA ILE A 129 -2.22 11.85 -9.02
C ILE A 129 -3.62 12.38 -8.70
N LYS A 130 -4.55 12.30 -9.66
CA LYS A 130 -5.94 12.76 -9.45
C LYS A 130 -6.64 12.00 -8.33
N ALA A 131 -6.39 10.71 -8.17
CA ALA A 131 -6.99 9.92 -7.12
C ALA A 131 -6.45 10.32 -5.72
N VAL A 132 -5.17 10.65 -5.61
CA VAL A 132 -4.59 11.18 -4.36
C VAL A 132 -5.20 12.55 -4.03
N GLU A 133 -5.30 13.44 -5.01
CA GLU A 133 -5.94 14.77 -4.83
C GLU A 133 -7.40 14.63 -4.37
N GLU A 134 -8.18 13.76 -5.02
CA GLU A 134 -9.57 13.52 -4.65
C GLU A 134 -9.70 12.86 -3.27
N ALA A 135 -8.79 11.96 -2.90
CA ALA A 135 -8.74 11.40 -1.56
C ALA A 135 -8.50 12.49 -0.51
N ARG A 136 -7.54 13.39 -0.75
CA ARG A 136 -7.22 14.50 0.16
C ARG A 136 -8.38 15.48 0.32
N LYS A 137 -9.03 15.88 -0.78
CA LYS A 137 -10.22 16.77 -0.75
C LYS A 137 -11.38 16.21 0.07
N ASN A 138 -11.53 14.89 0.08
CA ASN A 138 -12.68 14.21 0.65
C ASN A 138 -12.42 13.56 2.01
N ASN A 139 -11.21 13.72 2.53
CA ASN A 139 -10.80 13.17 3.79
C ASN A 139 -10.90 14.24 4.88
N MET A 140 -11.81 14.03 5.84
CA MET A 140 -12.07 14.99 6.92
C MET A 140 -11.06 14.90 8.08
N ARG A 141 -10.05 14.02 8.00
CA ARG A 141 -9.04 13.83 9.05
C ARG A 141 -7.66 14.15 8.50
N ASP A 142 -6.85 14.96 9.16
CA ASP A 142 -5.52 15.29 8.64
C ASP A 142 -4.51 14.11 8.67
N ASP A 143 -4.90 12.97 9.22
CA ASP A 143 -4.01 11.85 9.52
C ASP A 143 -4.03 10.69 8.51
N LEU A 144 -4.75 10.78 7.39
CA LEU A 144 -4.78 9.70 6.38
C LEU A 144 -3.38 9.47 5.78
N VAL A 145 -2.87 8.25 5.87
CA VAL A 145 -1.62 7.85 5.22
C VAL A 145 -1.93 7.27 3.85
N ILE A 146 -1.36 7.85 2.79
CA ILE A 146 -1.61 7.42 1.40
C ILE A 146 -0.35 6.80 0.80
N PHE A 147 -0.47 5.56 0.33
CA PHE A 147 0.45 4.96 -0.64
C PHE A 147 -0.17 5.05 -2.03
N ALA A 148 0.57 5.50 -3.04
CA ALA A 148 0.08 5.52 -4.41
C ALA A 148 1.13 5.19 -5.48
N GLY A 149 0.68 4.60 -6.58
CA GLY A 149 1.50 4.27 -7.74
C GLY A 149 1.70 2.78 -7.97
N ALA A 150 2.31 2.46 -9.09
CA ALA A 150 2.65 1.12 -9.53
C ALA A 150 4.08 1.06 -10.10
N CYS A 151 4.38 0.05 -10.91
CA CYS A 151 5.66 -0.08 -11.61
C CYS A 151 5.96 1.18 -12.45
N GLN A 152 7.17 1.71 -12.28
CA GLN A 152 7.68 2.87 -13.03
C GLN A 152 6.80 4.12 -13.00
N SER A 153 6.00 4.32 -11.96
CA SER A 153 5.15 5.52 -11.85
C SER A 153 5.94 6.83 -11.75
N TYR A 154 5.27 7.94 -12.06
CA TYR A 154 5.77 9.30 -11.87
C TYR A 154 5.75 9.67 -10.38
N TYR A 155 6.76 9.17 -9.67
CA TYR A 155 6.93 9.31 -8.23
C TYR A 155 6.74 10.75 -7.73
N GLU A 156 7.42 11.73 -8.32
CA GLU A 156 7.41 13.11 -7.86
C GLU A 156 6.03 13.73 -8.01
N GLY A 157 5.34 13.47 -9.13
CA GLY A 157 3.97 13.95 -9.33
C GLY A 157 2.99 13.39 -8.29
N ILE A 158 3.10 12.11 -7.96
CA ILE A 158 2.26 11.46 -6.93
C ILE A 158 2.56 12.02 -5.54
N MET A 159 3.83 12.25 -5.20
CA MET A 159 4.22 12.87 -3.94
C MET A 159 3.71 14.31 -3.83
N MET A 160 3.85 15.10 -4.90
CA MET A 160 3.33 16.48 -4.97
C MET A 160 1.81 16.56 -4.83
N ALA A 161 1.08 15.54 -5.28
CA ALA A 161 -0.37 15.42 -5.10
C ALA A 161 -0.79 15.21 -3.62
N GLY A 162 0.17 14.90 -2.74
CA GLY A 162 -0.05 14.72 -1.31
C GLY A 162 -0.04 13.26 -0.85
N ALA A 163 0.59 12.34 -1.59
CA ALA A 163 0.84 10.99 -1.08
C ALA A 163 1.90 11.01 0.03
N ASN A 164 1.81 10.07 0.98
CA ASN A 164 2.84 9.88 2.01
C ASN A 164 3.97 8.98 1.52
N PHE A 165 3.61 7.98 0.71
CA PHE A 165 4.50 7.06 0.04
C PHE A 165 4.09 6.94 -1.42
N ALA A 166 5.07 6.82 -2.30
CA ALA A 166 4.83 6.52 -3.70
C ALA A 166 5.82 5.49 -4.22
N SER A 167 5.36 4.73 -5.19
CA SER A 167 6.18 3.72 -5.84
C SER A 167 7.16 4.33 -6.84
N SER A 168 8.21 3.56 -7.07
CA SER A 168 9.18 3.66 -8.14
C SER A 168 9.91 5.01 -8.29
N PRO A 169 10.53 5.57 -7.23
CA PRO A 169 11.44 6.72 -7.37
C PRO A 169 12.51 6.52 -8.47
N ALA A 170 13.02 5.29 -8.60
CA ALA A 170 14.01 4.92 -9.61
C ALA A 170 13.42 4.46 -10.95
N ARG A 171 12.10 4.52 -11.14
CA ARG A 171 11.37 4.10 -12.36
C ARG A 171 11.62 2.62 -12.73
N ILE A 172 11.68 1.78 -11.71
CA ILE A 172 11.84 0.32 -11.78
C ILE A 172 10.51 -0.44 -11.57
N LEU A 173 10.53 -1.73 -11.86
CA LEU A 173 9.46 -2.64 -11.46
C LEU A 173 9.50 -2.82 -9.94
N ILE A 174 8.33 -2.95 -9.31
CA ILE A 174 8.19 -3.21 -7.87
C ILE A 174 7.50 -4.56 -7.66
N ASP A 175 7.55 -5.10 -6.45
CA ASP A 175 6.75 -6.28 -6.12
C ASP A 175 5.31 -5.89 -5.76
N PHE A 176 4.35 -6.76 -6.05
CA PHE A 176 2.95 -6.53 -5.64
C PHE A 176 2.80 -6.52 -4.11
N MET A 177 3.76 -7.10 -3.38
CA MET A 177 3.83 -7.06 -1.92
C MET A 177 4.28 -5.71 -1.38
N ASP A 178 5.02 -4.89 -2.14
CA ASP A 178 5.59 -3.65 -1.62
C ASP A 178 4.52 -2.68 -1.07
N PRO A 179 3.39 -2.40 -1.78
CA PRO A 179 2.29 -1.60 -1.25
C PRO A 179 1.64 -2.20 0.00
N ILE A 180 1.55 -3.54 0.05
CA ILE A 180 0.92 -4.29 1.15
C ILE A 180 1.76 -4.16 2.41
N ILE A 181 3.09 -4.30 2.29
CA ILE A 181 4.05 -4.21 3.39
C ILE A 181 4.06 -2.80 3.99
N VAL A 182 4.03 -1.76 3.15
CA VAL A 182 3.92 -0.37 3.64
C VAL A 182 2.62 -0.18 4.44
N ALA A 183 1.49 -0.63 3.89
CA ALA A 183 0.19 -0.52 4.57
C ALA A 183 0.15 -1.30 5.89
N GLU A 184 0.67 -2.53 5.92
CA GLU A 184 0.80 -3.32 7.15
C GLU A 184 1.65 -2.59 8.18
N LYS A 185 2.85 -2.09 7.79
CA LYS A 185 3.76 -1.43 8.72
C LYS A 185 3.07 -0.25 9.40
N ILE A 186 2.39 0.59 8.63
CA ILE A 186 1.65 1.73 9.18
C ILE A 186 0.51 1.25 10.09
N ALA A 187 -0.23 0.22 9.70
CA ALA A 187 -1.37 -0.29 10.46
C ALA A 187 -0.99 -0.86 11.84
N VAL A 188 0.19 -1.47 11.96
CA VAL A 188 0.64 -2.19 13.18
C VAL A 188 1.62 -1.41 14.05
N THR A 189 2.13 -0.29 13.54
CA THR A 189 3.01 0.61 14.29
C THR A 189 2.18 1.51 15.20
N ASP A 190 2.67 1.75 16.42
CA ASP A 190 2.04 2.63 17.41
C ASP A 190 1.73 4.01 16.82
N GLU A 191 0.55 4.57 17.15
CA GLU A 191 0.10 5.86 16.60
C GLU A 191 1.00 7.06 16.93
N LYS A 192 1.84 6.95 17.97
CA LYS A 192 2.80 7.98 18.38
C LYS A 192 4.13 7.88 17.64
N ARG A 193 4.37 6.80 16.90
CA ARG A 193 5.62 6.60 16.15
C ARG A 193 5.45 6.99 14.69
N PHE A 194 6.33 7.87 14.23
CA PHE A 194 6.45 8.22 12.83
C PHE A 194 7.25 7.13 12.08
N VAL A 195 6.71 6.67 10.96
CA VAL A 195 7.31 5.61 10.12
C VAL A 195 7.84 6.23 8.85
N THR A 196 9.10 5.96 8.54
CA THR A 196 9.80 6.43 7.34
C THR A 196 10.17 5.27 6.42
N ILE A 197 10.69 5.57 5.23
CA ILE A 197 11.20 4.52 4.34
C ILE A 197 12.31 3.67 4.98
N LYS A 198 13.14 4.26 5.86
CA LYS A 198 14.21 3.53 6.57
C LYS A 198 13.68 2.44 7.50
N ASP A 199 12.46 2.59 8.01
CA ASP A 199 11.81 1.60 8.86
C ASP A 199 11.26 0.39 8.08
N ILE A 200 11.17 0.50 6.74
CA ILE A 200 10.46 -0.44 5.86
C ILE A 200 11.39 -1.02 4.77
N GLU A 201 12.43 -0.31 4.33
CA GLU A 201 13.17 -0.60 3.10
C GLU A 201 13.74 -2.02 3.02
N ASN A 202 14.15 -2.61 4.15
CA ASN A 202 14.68 -3.98 4.21
C ASN A 202 13.61 -5.07 3.99
N GLU A 203 12.34 -4.70 4.06
CA GLU A 203 11.19 -5.58 3.83
C GLU A 203 10.66 -5.44 2.39
N LEU A 204 11.14 -4.47 1.62
CA LEU A 204 10.72 -4.22 0.24
C LEU A 204 11.69 -4.85 -0.76
N ARG A 205 11.19 -5.21 -1.95
CA ARG A 205 12.00 -5.89 -2.97
C ARG A 205 13.26 -5.13 -3.37
N ASP A 206 13.12 -3.83 -3.62
CA ASP A 206 14.20 -2.94 -4.11
C ASP A 206 14.43 -1.75 -3.16
N GLY A 207 13.98 -1.86 -1.90
CA GLY A 207 14.12 -0.85 -0.87
C GLY A 207 13.64 0.55 -1.33
N GLN A 208 14.41 1.58 -0.98
CA GLN A 208 14.10 2.96 -1.31
C GLN A 208 13.99 3.23 -2.83
N ARG A 209 14.62 2.41 -3.68
CA ARG A 209 14.54 2.57 -5.14
C ARG A 209 13.17 2.19 -5.68
N GLY A 210 12.52 1.22 -5.02
CA GLY A 210 11.19 0.71 -5.36
C GLY A 210 10.06 1.49 -4.71
N VAL A 211 10.23 2.01 -3.49
CA VAL A 211 9.24 2.86 -2.81
C VAL A 211 9.96 3.92 -2.01
N SER A 212 9.45 5.14 -1.98
CA SER A 212 9.91 6.13 -1.01
C SER A 212 8.77 7.08 -0.63
N GLY A 213 9.07 8.09 0.19
CA GLY A 213 8.07 9.05 0.61
C GLY A 213 8.49 9.85 1.83
N THR A 214 7.61 10.74 2.28
CA THR A 214 7.82 11.57 3.48
C THR A 214 7.56 10.81 4.78
N GLY A 215 6.86 9.67 4.71
CA GLY A 215 6.47 8.90 5.88
C GLY A 215 5.08 9.24 6.41
N GLY A 216 4.70 8.59 7.51
CA GLY A 216 3.43 8.82 8.20
C GLY A 216 3.40 8.21 9.59
N ASN A 217 2.53 8.72 10.45
CA ASN A 217 2.30 8.13 11.78
C ASN A 217 1.71 6.73 11.67
N GLY A 218 2.12 5.84 12.57
CA GLY A 218 1.46 4.55 12.78
C GLY A 218 -0.02 4.71 13.13
N LYS A 219 -0.76 3.59 13.15
CA LYS A 219 -2.21 3.57 13.40
C LYS A 219 -2.64 2.58 14.47
N LYS A 220 -1.71 1.84 15.07
CA LYS A 220 -2.02 0.91 16.15
C LYS A 220 -2.32 1.68 17.43
N LYS A 221 -3.44 1.33 18.06
CA LYS A 221 -3.84 1.82 19.38
C LYS A 221 -4.01 0.66 20.34
N LEU A 222 -3.57 0.86 21.58
CA LEU A 222 -3.84 -0.03 22.69
C LEU A 222 -4.91 0.64 23.56
N LEU A 223 -6.08 0.01 23.66
CA LEU A 223 -7.15 0.47 24.54
C LEU A 223 -7.17 -0.43 25.77
N THR A 224 -6.78 0.12 26.90
CA THR A 224 -6.91 -0.57 28.19
C THR A 224 -8.36 -0.44 28.69
N ILE A 225 -8.95 -1.56 29.09
CA ILE A 225 -10.28 -1.70 29.70
C ILE A 225 -10.10 -1.72 31.22
#